data_AF-A0A3M8FZD6-F1
#
_entry.id   AF-A0A3M8FZD6-F1
#
_cell.length_a   1.000
_cell.length_b   1.000
_cell.length_c   1.000
_cell.angle_alpha   90.00
_cell.angle_beta   90.00
_cell.angle_gamma   90.00
#
_symmetry.space_group_name_H-M   'P 1'
#
loop_
_entity.id
_entity.type
_entity.pdbx_description
1 polymer ?
#
loop_
_entity_poly.entity_id
_entity_poly.type
_entity_poly.pdbx_seq_one_letter_code
_entity_poly.pdbx_strand_id
1 'polypeptide(L)'
;MKEGFVYILPNVQRTVLYTGVTSDLVNRVYNHKQGNGSVFTSKYNAYLLLYYEIHQDMYQAIVREKQIKKWKREWKFNLIKSGNPELKDLWGEILPEGRFHF
;
A
#
# COMPACT_ATOMS: atom_id res chain seq x y z
N MET A 1 6.51 21.28 0.38
CA MET A 1 6.60 19.98 1.09
C MET A 1 6.21 18.89 0.10
N LYS A 2 6.81 17.69 0.21
CA LYS A 2 6.49 16.57 -0.67
C LYS A 2 5.39 15.73 -0.01
N GLU A 3 4.37 15.36 -0.78
CA GLU A 3 3.28 14.51 -0.33
C GLU A 3 3.78 13.17 0.22
N GLY A 4 3.07 12.66 1.22
CA GLY A 4 3.31 11.35 1.81
C GLY A 4 2.16 10.41 1.50
N PHE A 5 2.46 9.13 1.28
CA PHE A 5 1.47 8.10 1.03
C PHE A 5 1.50 7.08 2.16
N VAL A 6 0.33 6.66 2.63
CA VAL A 6 0.17 5.44 3.42
C VAL A 6 -0.46 4.39 2.53
N TYR A 7 0.00 3.15 2.60
CA TYR A 7 -0.53 2.07 1.76
C TYR A 7 -0.62 0.75 2.51
N ILE A 8 -1.50 -0.14 2.03
CA ILE A 8 -1.68 -1.50 2.55
C ILE A 8 -1.50 -2.53 1.43
N LEU A 9 -0.56 -3.45 1.63
CA LEU A 9 -0.28 -4.58 0.74
C LEU A 9 -0.60 -5.91 1.43
N PRO A 10 -1.59 -6.68 0.97
CA PRO A 10 -1.74 -8.06 1.36
C PRO A 10 -0.96 -9.00 0.47
N ASN A 11 -0.80 -10.24 0.95
CA ASN A 11 -0.52 -11.38 0.09
C ASN A 11 -1.79 -11.81 -0.68
N VAL A 12 -1.64 -12.69 -1.68
CA VAL A 12 -2.77 -13.15 -2.51
C VAL A 12 -3.92 -13.75 -1.66
N GLN A 13 -3.57 -14.50 -0.63
CA GLN A 13 -4.55 -15.09 0.32
C GLN A 13 -5.12 -14.07 1.31
N ARG A 14 -4.62 -12.83 1.29
CA ARG A 14 -4.97 -11.70 2.16
C ARG A 14 -4.75 -11.95 3.65
N THR A 15 -4.13 -13.06 4.06
CA THR A 15 -3.85 -13.45 5.45
C THR A 15 -2.80 -12.56 6.11
N VAL A 16 -1.86 -12.02 5.34
CA VAL A 16 -0.87 -11.03 5.78
C VAL A 16 -1.30 -9.66 5.29
N LEU A 17 -1.16 -8.64 6.13
CA LEU A 17 -1.36 -7.24 5.77
C LEU A 17 -0.11 -6.45 6.14
N TYR A 18 0.59 -5.94 5.14
CA TYR A 18 1.69 -5.00 5.31
C TYR A 18 1.16 -3.58 5.20
N THR A 19 1.51 -2.71 6.15
CA THR A 19 1.20 -1.27 6.11
C THR A 19 2.51 -0.50 6.11
N GLY A 20 2.67 0.45 5.19
CA GLY A 20 3.87 1.26 5.09
C GLY A 20 3.60 2.65 4.57
N VAL A 21 4.66 3.46 4.54
CA VAL A 21 4.66 4.83 4.01
C VAL A 21 5.71 5.01 2.92
N THR A 22 5.50 5.97 2.04
CA THR A 22 6.47 6.36 1.00
C THR A 22 6.16 7.76 0.47
N SER A 23 7.14 8.42 -0.15
CA SER A 23 6.91 9.65 -0.92
C SER A 23 6.81 9.40 -2.44
N ASP A 24 6.91 8.13 -2.84
CA ASP A 24 6.79 7.63 -4.20
C ASP A 24 6.07 6.29 -4.15
N LEU A 25 4.75 6.30 -4.35
CA LEU A 25 3.90 5.12 -4.25
C LEU A 25 4.18 4.14 -5.38
N VAL A 26 4.30 4.63 -6.62
CA VAL A 26 4.46 3.81 -7.82
C VAL A 26 5.75 3.01 -7.76
N ASN A 27 6.88 3.68 -7.51
CA ASN A 27 8.17 3.00 -7.41
C ASN A 27 8.18 2.01 -6.24
N ARG A 28 7.56 2.36 -5.11
CA ARG A 28 7.52 1.46 -3.95
C ARG A 28 6.73 0.18 -4.23
N VAL A 29 5.55 0.29 -4.84
CA VAL A 29 4.72 -0.87 -5.18
C VAL A 29 5.37 -1.70 -6.28
N TYR A 30 6.00 -1.06 -7.26
CA TYR A 30 6.82 -1.74 -8.27
C TYR A 30 7.90 -2.62 -7.63
N ASN A 31 8.71 -2.05 -6.72
CA ASN A 31 9.76 -2.80 -6.02
C ASN A 31 9.20 -3.99 -5.23
N HIS A 32 8.06 -3.83 -4.54
CA HIS A 32 7.41 -4.94 -3.84
C HIS A 32 6.93 -6.04 -4.78
N LYS A 33 6.35 -5.68 -5.94
CA LYS A 33 5.93 -6.64 -6.97
C LYS A 33 7.11 -7.39 -7.61
N GLN A 34 8.26 -6.73 -7.75
CA GLN A 34 9.50 -7.35 -8.24
C GLN A 34 10.25 -8.16 -7.17
N GLY A 35 9.75 -8.23 -5.93
CA GLY A 35 10.43 -8.91 -4.82
C GLY A 35 11.62 -8.13 -4.24
N ASN A 36 11.93 -6.95 -4.76
CA ASN A 36 12.97 -6.02 -4.28
C ASN A 36 12.46 -5.09 -3.16
N GLY A 37 11.29 -5.40 -2.61
CA GLY A 37 10.68 -4.68 -1.51
C GLY A 37 11.34 -4.96 -0.16
N SER A 38 10.58 -4.77 0.91
CA SER A 38 11.07 -5.14 2.25
C SER A 38 11.24 -6.66 2.37
N VAL A 39 12.19 -7.12 3.19
CA VAL A 39 12.38 -8.56 3.48
C VAL A 39 11.07 -9.23 3.91
N PHE A 40 10.22 -8.53 4.67
CA PHE A 40 8.91 -9.04 5.09
C PHE A 40 7.96 -9.23 3.91
N THR A 41 7.79 -8.21 3.07
CA THR A 41 6.88 -8.28 1.92
C THR A 41 7.32 -9.32 0.91
N SER A 42 8.62 -9.48 0.68
CA SER A 42 9.16 -10.54 -0.18
C SER A 42 8.96 -11.93 0.44
N LYS A 43 9.20 -12.10 1.74
CA LYS A 43 8.97 -13.38 2.45
C LYS A 43 7.51 -13.85 2.37
N TYR A 44 6.56 -12.92 2.48
CA TYR A 44 5.13 -13.24 2.53
C TYR A 44 4.39 -12.98 1.21
N ASN A 45 5.09 -12.61 0.13
CA ASN A 45 4.50 -12.25 -1.16
C ASN A 45 3.38 -11.20 -1.02
N ALA A 46 3.61 -10.20 -0.18
CA ALA A 46 2.65 -9.14 0.10
C ALA A 46 2.84 -7.95 -0.86
N TYR A 47 2.23 -8.04 -2.03
CA TYR A 47 2.47 -7.12 -3.15
C TYR A 47 1.20 -6.57 -3.83
N LEU A 48 0.00 -7.02 -3.43
CA LEU A 48 -1.26 -6.50 -4.01
C LEU A 48 -1.57 -5.14 -3.41
N LEU A 49 -1.77 -4.10 -4.21
CA LEU A 49 -2.11 -2.78 -3.68
C LEU A 49 -3.62 -2.70 -3.46
N LEU A 50 -4.10 -2.87 -2.23
CA LEU A 50 -5.54 -2.77 -1.97
C LEU A 50 -5.99 -1.41 -1.46
N TYR A 51 -5.07 -0.63 -0.90
CA TYR A 51 -5.39 0.68 -0.33
C TYR A 51 -4.18 1.59 -0.36
N TYR A 52 -4.44 2.86 -0.66
CA TYR A 52 -3.53 3.96 -0.37
C TYR A 52 -4.31 5.22 -0.01
N GLU A 53 -3.66 6.12 0.70
CA GLU A 53 -4.18 7.46 1.00
C GLU A 53 -3.03 8.47 0.91
N ILE A 54 -3.36 9.69 0.49
CA ILE A 54 -2.42 10.79 0.26
C ILE A 54 -2.49 11.76 1.44
N HIS A 55 -1.34 12.22 1.90
CA HIS A 55 -1.16 13.20 2.96
C HIS A 55 -0.31 14.36 2.47
N GLN A 56 -0.55 15.55 3.03
CA GLN A 56 0.15 16.78 2.64
C GLN A 56 1.67 16.70 2.84
N ASP A 57 2.10 15.90 3.81
CA ASP A 57 3.50 15.67 4.11
C ASP A 57 3.77 14.26 4.65
N MET A 58 5.04 13.87 4.68
CA MET A 58 5.49 12.57 5.18
C MET A 58 5.23 12.38 6.68
N TYR A 59 5.24 13.45 7.48
CA TYR A 59 5.00 13.35 8.91
C TYR A 59 3.57 12.89 9.20
N GLN A 60 2.58 13.49 8.53
CA GLN A 60 1.18 13.09 8.62
C GLN A 60 0.99 11.64 8.18
N ALA A 61 1.62 11.22 7.07
CA ALA A 61 1.60 9.84 6.62
C ALA A 61 2.18 8.87 7.69
N ILE A 62 3.30 9.22 8.33
CA ILE A 62 3.92 8.39 9.38
C ILE A 62 3.00 8.28 10.61
N VAL A 63 2.41 9.39 11.06
CA VAL A 63 1.47 9.38 12.20
C VAL A 63 0.30 8.45 11.89
N ARG A 64 -0.23 8.54 10.69
CA ARG A 64 -1.36 7.75 10.24
C ARG A 64 -1.03 6.27 10.04
N GLU A 65 0.14 5.94 9.52
CA GLU A 65 0.63 4.56 9.45
C GLU A 65 0.74 3.93 10.84
N LYS A 66 1.27 4.67 11.83
CA LYS A 66 1.34 4.21 13.23
C LYS A 66 -0.05 3.95 13.81
N GLN A 67 -1.06 4.75 13.46
CA GLN A 67 -2.44 4.51 13.88
C GLN A 67 -2.97 3.21 13.26
N ILE A 68 -2.87 3.07 11.93
CA ILE A 68 -3.38 1.91 11.20
C ILE A 68 -2.69 0.63 11.69
N LYS A 69 -1.37 0.64 11.93
CA LYS A 69 -0.64 -0.54 12.42
C LYS A 69 -1.22 -1.11 13.72
N LYS A 70 -1.71 -0.25 14.62
CA LYS A 70 -2.32 -0.64 15.90
C LYS A 70 -3.76 -1.17 15.78
N TRP A 71 -4.40 -1.02 14.62
CA TRP A 71 -5.77 -1.45 14.43
C TRP A 71 -5.90 -2.97 14.33
N LYS A 72 -7.07 -3.44 14.76
CA LYS A 72 -7.53 -4.81 14.50
C LYS A 72 -7.60 -5.05 13.00
N ARG A 73 -7.38 -6.30 12.59
CA ARG A 73 -7.42 -6.74 11.20
C ARG A 73 -8.74 -6.37 10.50
N GLU A 74 -9.87 -6.56 11.18
CA GLU A 74 -11.19 -6.20 10.66
C GLU A 74 -11.30 -4.72 10.29
N TRP A 75 -10.80 -3.83 11.14
CA TRP A 75 -10.85 -2.39 10.90
C TRP A 75 -9.98 -1.97 9.70
N LYS A 76 -8.84 -2.64 9.52
CA LYS A 76 -8.02 -2.46 8.30
C LYS A 76 -8.80 -2.87 7.05
N PHE A 77 -9.54 -3.97 7.09
CA PHE A 77 -10.39 -4.36 5.95
C PHE A 77 -11.55 -3.40 5.74
N ASN A 78 -12.17 -2.89 6.81
CA ASN A 78 -13.23 -1.88 6.67
C ASN A 78 -12.69 -0.60 6.02
N LEU A 79 -11.49 -0.17 6.39
CA LEU A 79 -10.79 0.96 5.75
C LEU A 79 -10.50 0.67 4.27
N ILE A 80 -10.02 -0.53 3.94
CA ILE A 80 -9.78 -0.91 2.54
C ILE A 80 -11.10 -0.88 1.77
N LYS A 81 -12.14 -1.52 2.30
CA LYS A 81 -13.44 -1.67 1.64
C LYS A 81 -14.21 -0.36 1.48
N SER A 82 -13.92 0.67 2.29
CA SER A 82 -14.59 1.97 2.12
C SER A 82 -14.20 2.67 0.83
N GLY A 83 -12.99 2.41 0.30
CA GLY A 83 -12.54 2.93 -1.01
C GLY A 83 -12.44 1.87 -2.10
N ASN A 84 -12.35 0.59 -1.73
CA ASN A 84 -12.18 -0.53 -2.65
C ASN A 84 -13.04 -1.74 -2.22
N PRO A 85 -14.38 -1.68 -2.38
CA PRO A 85 -15.30 -2.71 -1.89
C PRO A 85 -15.03 -4.11 -2.46
N GLU A 86 -14.60 -4.17 -3.72
CA GLU A 86 -14.30 -5.40 -4.44
C GLU A 86 -12.89 -5.94 -4.17
N LEU A 87 -12.07 -5.20 -3.40
CA LEU A 87 -10.70 -5.57 -3.06
C LEU A 87 -9.84 -5.82 -4.31
N LYS A 88 -10.00 -4.96 -5.32
CA LYS A 88 -9.22 -4.95 -6.56
C LYS A 88 -7.77 -4.53 -6.30
N ASP A 89 -6.84 -5.06 -7.10
CA ASP A 89 -5.47 -4.55 -7.10
C ASP A 89 -5.43 -3.19 -7.80
N LEU A 90 -5.22 -2.13 -7.02
CA LEU A 90 -5.19 -0.74 -7.47
C LEU A 90 -3.91 -0.38 -8.22
N TRP A 91 -2.99 -1.33 -8.42
CA TRP A 91 -1.76 -1.09 -9.18
C TRP A 91 -2.02 -0.46 -10.55
N GLY A 92 -3.01 -0.97 -11.28
CA GLY A 92 -3.38 -0.43 -12.60
C GLY A 92 -3.90 1.01 -12.55
N GLU A 93 -4.44 1.45 -11.42
CA GLU A 93 -5.03 2.78 -11.24
C GLU A 93 -3.98 3.84 -10.88
N ILE A 94 -2.84 3.42 -10.31
CA ILE A 94 -1.76 4.34 -9.92
C ILE A 94 -0.64 4.44 -10.96
N LEU A 95 -0.72 3.65 -12.04
CA LEU A 95 0.24 3.70 -13.13
C LEU A 95 0.02 4.99 -13.95
N PRO A 96 0.99 5.92 -13.98
CA PRO A 96 0.92 7.03 -14.90
C PRO A 96 1.05 6.52 -16.35
N GLU A 97 0.25 7.08 -17.25
CA GLU A 97 0.31 6.75 -18.67
C GLU A 97 1.76 6.84 -19.19
N GLY A 98 2.24 5.75 -19.80
CA GLY A 98 3.56 5.69 -20.44
C GLY A 98 4.77 5.41 -19.53
N ARG A 99 4.60 5.16 -18.22
CA ARG A 99 5.76 4.99 -17.31
C ARG A 99 6.21 3.55 -17.07
N PHE A 100 5.41 2.56 -17.45
CA PHE A 100 5.77 1.14 -17.40
C PHE A 100 5.02 0.40 -18.52
N HIS A 101 5.70 0.18 -19.65
CA HIS A 101 5.25 -0.78 -20.65
C HIS A 101 5.84 -2.14 -20.28
N PHE A 102 4.97 -3.14 -20.10
CA PHE A 102 5.34 -4.53 -19.90
C PHE A 102 5.60 -5.20 -21.25
#